data_AF-A0A947RMV6-F1
#
_entry.id   AF-A0A947RMV6-F1
#
_cell.length_a   1.000
_cell.length_b   1.000
_cell.length_c   1.000
_cell.angle_alpha   90.00
_cell.angle_beta   90.00
_cell.angle_gamma   90.00
#
_symmetry.space_group_name_H-M   'P 1'
#
loop_
_entity.id
_entity.type
_entity.pdbx_description
1 polymer ?
#
loop_
_entity_poly.entity_id
_entity_poly.type
_entity_poly.pdbx_seq_one_letter_code
_entity_poly.pdbx_strand_id
1 'polypeptide(L)'
;MPAKQPKVIVVKTALREDGESSTEQIVCASGEAVREAIDHALDGRIHGVMLRVNEDALAKLDALVEGGICESRSGAATFMIHEGIRANESLFARVEETTTQIAALKAQLHELVGESKGKKESSQTSL
;
A
#
# COMPACT_ATOMS: atom_id res chain seq x y z
N MET A 1 2.12 -35.28 3.69
CA MET A 1 2.76 -34.51 2.59
C MET A 1 2.93 -33.07 3.08
N PRO A 2 4.10 -32.63 3.55
CA PRO A 2 4.26 -31.25 4.02
C PRO A 2 4.21 -30.29 2.82
N ALA A 3 3.29 -29.34 2.86
CA ALA A 3 3.12 -28.30 1.84
C ALA A 3 4.36 -27.41 1.80
N LYS A 4 5.07 -27.44 0.68
CA LYS A 4 6.23 -26.61 0.40
C LYS A 4 5.76 -25.15 0.29
N GLN A 5 6.05 -24.35 1.31
CA GLN A 5 5.73 -22.92 1.30
C GLN A 5 6.48 -22.24 0.13
N PRO A 6 5.82 -21.40 -0.69
CA PRO A 6 6.50 -20.67 -1.75
C PRO A 6 7.41 -19.62 -1.13
N LYS A 7 8.68 -19.61 -1.56
CA LYS A 7 9.66 -18.60 -1.16
C LYS A 7 9.29 -17.29 -1.83
N VAL A 8 8.75 -16.33 -1.07
CA VAL A 8 8.57 -14.95 -1.55
C VAL A 8 9.92 -14.28 -1.50
N ILE A 9 10.48 -13.95 -2.67
CA ILE A 9 11.71 -13.18 -2.80
C ILE A 9 11.30 -11.73 -3.04
N VAL A 10 11.52 -10.89 -2.03
CA VAL A 10 11.45 -9.43 -2.21
C VAL A 10 12.73 -9.05 -2.94
N VAL A 11 12.62 -8.80 -4.25
CA VAL A 11 13.75 -8.41 -5.09
C VAL A 11 14.06 -6.96 -4.78
N LYS A 12 15.10 -6.75 -3.96
CA LYS A 12 15.77 -5.45 -3.81
C LYS A 12 16.51 -5.19 -5.12
N THR A 13 16.05 -4.21 -5.88
CA THR A 13 16.63 -3.82 -7.17
C THR A 13 17.95 -3.11 -6.87
N ALA A 14 19.05 -3.87 -6.94
CA ALA A 14 20.39 -3.32 -6.89
C ALA A 14 20.74 -2.82 -8.30
N LEU A 15 20.81 -1.50 -8.46
CA LEU A 15 21.53 -0.90 -9.58
C LEU A 15 22.99 -1.36 -9.47
N ARG A 16 23.41 -2.22 -10.41
CA ARG A 16 24.81 -2.62 -10.57
C ARG A 16 25.54 -1.46 -11.23
N GLU A 17 26.42 -0.80 -10.49
CA GLU A 17 27.46 0.05 -11.05
C GLU A 17 28.76 -0.76 -11.04
N ASP A 18 29.05 -1.40 -12.18
CA ASP A 18 30.39 -1.91 -12.46
C ASP A 18 31.24 -0.72 -12.91
N GLY A 19 32.30 -0.38 -12.15
CA GLY A 19 33.25 0.66 -12.51
C GLY A 19 34.38 0.82 -11.48
N GLU A 20 35.48 0.12 -11.69
CA GLU A 20 36.73 0.35 -10.94
C GLU A 20 37.33 1.72 -11.31
N SER A 21 37.56 2.59 -10.33
CA SER A 21 38.71 3.51 -10.31
C SER A 21 38.90 4.10 -8.92
N SER A 22 40.12 3.93 -8.42
CA SER A 22 40.71 4.51 -7.21
C SER A 22 40.20 5.91 -6.84
N THR A 23 39.67 6.06 -5.62
CA THR A 23 39.85 7.27 -4.80
C THR A 23 39.69 6.96 -3.32
N GLU A 24 40.46 7.71 -2.56
CA GLU A 24 40.71 7.64 -1.14
C GLU A 24 39.48 7.53 -0.23
N GLN A 25 39.76 6.84 0.87
CA GLN A 25 39.04 6.78 2.12
C GLN A 25 38.63 8.17 2.64
N ILE A 26 37.35 8.54 2.47
CA ILE A 26 36.66 9.49 3.35
C ILE A 26 35.30 8.92 3.73
N VAL A 27 35.23 8.47 4.99
CA VAL A 27 34.11 8.44 5.94
C VAL A 27 32.70 8.30 5.35
N CYS A 28 32.04 7.18 5.66
CA CYS A 28 30.63 7.16 6.07
C CYS A 28 30.25 5.82 6.72
N ALA A 29 30.65 5.60 7.98
CA ALA A 29 29.88 4.72 8.88
C ALA A 29 28.39 5.15 8.99
N SER A 30 28.06 6.34 8.48
CA SER A 30 26.72 6.89 8.33
C SER A 30 25.96 6.40 7.11
N GLY A 31 26.60 5.89 6.04
CA GLY A 31 25.89 5.58 4.79
C GLY A 31 24.99 4.35 4.93
N GLU A 32 25.49 3.32 5.61
CA GLU A 32 24.73 2.10 5.88
C GLU A 32 23.65 2.32 6.95
N ALA A 33 23.96 3.08 8.01
CA ALA A 33 22.98 3.45 9.03
C ALA A 33 21.88 4.40 8.50
N VAL A 34 22.22 5.32 7.58
CA VAL A 34 21.23 6.18 6.89
C VAL A 34 20.40 5.36 5.93
N ARG A 35 21.00 4.42 5.20
CA ARG A 35 20.27 3.50 4.31
C ARG A 35 19.32 2.59 5.09
N GLU A 36 19.77 2.06 6.23
CA GLU A 36 18.96 1.26 7.16
C GLU A 36 17.85 2.09 7.80
N ALA A 37 18.11 3.34 8.17
CA ALA A 37 17.11 4.26 8.70
C ALA A 37 16.06 4.66 7.64
N ILE A 38 16.47 4.84 6.38
CA ILE A 38 15.56 5.08 5.25
C ILE A 38 14.73 3.82 4.95
N ASP A 39 15.36 2.65 4.91
CA ASP A 39 14.69 1.37 4.72
C ASP A 39 13.65 1.14 5.85
N HIS A 40 14.03 1.40 7.11
CA HIS A 40 13.13 1.29 8.27
C HIS A 40 12.04 2.39 8.29
N ALA A 41 12.30 3.56 7.70
CA ALA A 41 11.28 4.61 7.55
C ALA A 41 10.28 4.29 6.42
N LEU A 42 10.73 3.62 5.36
CA LEU A 42 9.91 3.14 4.24
C LEU A 42 9.13 1.86 4.60
N ASP A 43 9.63 1.06 5.55
CA ASP A 43 8.98 -0.15 6.08
C ASP A 43 7.63 0.15 6.77
N GLY A 44 7.33 1.44 7.00
CA GLY A 44 6.15 1.84 7.73
C GLY A 44 4.79 1.51 7.08
N ARG A 45 4.67 1.38 5.74
CA ARG A 45 3.36 1.15 5.07
C ARG A 45 3.41 0.43 3.71
N ILE A 46 4.41 -0.38 3.40
CA ILE A 46 4.39 -1.20 2.18
C ILE A 46 3.60 -2.47 2.44
N HIS A 47 2.40 -2.58 1.87
CA HIS A 47 1.53 -3.75 2.03
C HIS A 47 1.67 -4.67 0.83
N GLY A 48 2.22 -5.86 1.03
CA GLY A 48 2.27 -6.90 0.01
C GLY A 48 0.92 -7.60 -0.12
N VAL A 49 0.37 -7.68 -1.33
CA VAL A 49 -0.84 -8.47 -1.62
C VAL A 49 -0.47 -9.68 -2.45
N MET A 50 -0.93 -10.87 -2.03
CA MET A 50 -0.83 -12.09 -2.84
C MET A 50 -2.10 -12.23 -3.68
N LEU A 51 -1.95 -12.15 -5.00
CA LEU A 51 -3.06 -12.17 -5.95
C LEU A 51 -3.03 -13.48 -6.74
N ARG A 52 -4.21 -14.08 -6.97
CA ARG A 52 -4.35 -15.14 -7.98
C ARG A 52 -4.69 -14.50 -9.32
N VAL A 53 -3.97 -14.89 -10.35
CA VAL A 53 -4.17 -14.43 -11.72
C VAL A 53 -4.40 -15.64 -12.62
N ASN A 54 -5.11 -15.43 -13.73
CA ASN A 54 -5.27 -16.45 -14.76
C ASN A 54 -4.02 -16.50 -15.67
N GLU A 55 -3.94 -17.53 -16.52
CA GLU A 55 -2.80 -17.74 -17.43
C GLU A 55 -2.61 -16.57 -18.41
N ASP A 56 -3.71 -16.02 -18.93
CA ASP A 56 -3.67 -14.88 -19.85
C ASP A 56 -3.10 -13.61 -19.20
N ALA A 57 -3.53 -13.27 -17.97
CA ALA A 57 -2.95 -12.14 -17.25
C ALA A 57 -1.48 -12.40 -16.91
N LEU A 58 -1.12 -13.62 -16.49
CA LEU A 58 0.27 -13.99 -16.21
C LEU A 58 1.16 -13.80 -17.45
N ALA A 59 0.71 -14.25 -18.62
CA ALA A 59 1.43 -14.09 -19.88
C ALA A 59 1.64 -12.60 -20.25
N LYS A 60 0.63 -11.75 -20.01
CA LYS A 60 0.75 -10.30 -20.22
C LYS A 60 1.75 -9.65 -19.25
N LEU A 61 1.73 -10.05 -17.98
CA LEU A 61 2.71 -9.59 -17.00
C LEU A 61 4.13 -10.02 -17.39
N ASP A 62 4.29 -11.24 -17.90
CA ASP A 62 5.57 -11.74 -18.40
C ASP A 62 6.06 -10.95 -19.61
N ALA A 63 5.18 -10.64 -20.57
CA ALA A 63 5.53 -9.81 -21.72
C ALA A 63 6.02 -8.41 -21.33
N LEU A 64 5.47 -7.81 -20.26
CA LEU A 64 5.95 -6.52 -19.74
C LEU A 64 7.37 -6.62 -19.15
N VAL A 65 7.70 -7.76 -18.53
CA VAL A 65 9.04 -8.00 -17.98
C VAL A 65 10.04 -8.32 -19.09
N GLU A 66 9.69 -9.20 -20.01
CA GLU A 66 10.51 -9.57 -21.16
C GLU A 66 10.79 -8.37 -22.08
N GLY A 67 9.81 -7.46 -22.22
CA GLY A 67 9.96 -6.21 -22.95
C GLY A 67 10.79 -5.15 -22.22
N GLY A 68 11.27 -5.42 -21.00
CA GLY A 68 12.07 -4.47 -20.21
C GLY A 68 11.29 -3.28 -19.67
N ILE A 69 9.95 -3.29 -19.77
CA ILE A 69 9.09 -2.22 -19.24
C ILE A 69 9.07 -2.29 -17.70
N CYS A 70 9.13 -3.49 -17.15
CA CYS A 70 9.14 -3.75 -15.73
C CYS A 70 10.27 -4.71 -15.35
N GLU A 71 10.91 -4.49 -14.21
CA GLU A 71 12.03 -5.34 -13.76
C GLU A 71 11.58 -6.68 -13.17
N SER A 72 10.32 -6.79 -12.75
CA SER A 72 9.76 -8.00 -12.14
C SER A 72 8.26 -8.12 -12.37
N ARG A 73 7.71 -9.33 -12.23
CA ARG A 73 6.26 -9.60 -12.36
C ARG A 73 5.42 -8.83 -11.32
N SER A 74 5.92 -8.71 -10.09
CA SER A 74 5.26 -7.89 -9.06
C SER A 74 5.32 -6.41 -9.42
N GLY A 75 6.41 -5.94 -10.02
CA GLY A 75 6.51 -4.58 -10.58
C GLY A 75 5.49 -4.34 -11.70
N ALA A 76 5.37 -5.28 -12.64
CA ALA A 76 4.36 -5.23 -13.70
C ALA A 76 2.93 -5.23 -13.15
N ALA A 77 2.65 -6.02 -12.11
CA ALA A 77 1.34 -6.01 -11.45
C ALA A 77 1.04 -4.66 -10.78
N THR A 78 2.01 -4.09 -10.06
CA THR A 78 1.87 -2.74 -9.46
C THR A 78 1.64 -1.68 -10.52
N PHE A 79 2.38 -1.72 -11.63
CA PHE A 79 2.21 -0.82 -12.76
C PHE A 79 0.78 -0.90 -13.33
N MET A 80 0.28 -2.12 -13.57
CA MET A 80 -1.08 -2.33 -14.10
C MET A 80 -2.16 -1.91 -13.12
N ILE A 81 -1.97 -2.10 -11.81
CA ILE A 81 -2.91 -1.61 -10.78
C ILE A 81 -2.96 -0.08 -10.80
N HIS A 82 -1.80 0.57 -10.89
CA HIS A 82 -1.73 2.04 -10.92
C HIS A 82 -2.41 2.60 -12.17
N GLU A 83 -2.12 2.07 -13.36
CA GLU A 83 -2.80 2.48 -14.58
C GLU A 83 -4.30 2.14 -14.55
N GLY A 84 -4.68 1.02 -13.94
CA GLY A 84 -6.08 0.67 -13.72
C GLY A 84 -6.81 1.66 -12.80
N ILE A 85 -6.15 2.15 -11.75
CA ILE A 85 -6.70 3.20 -10.85
C ILE A 85 -6.88 4.50 -11.63
N ARG A 86 -5.85 4.93 -12.37
CA ARG A 86 -5.88 6.15 -13.18
C ARG A 86 -6.99 6.10 -14.24
N ALA A 87 -7.11 4.99 -14.95
CA ALA A 87 -8.16 4.79 -15.95
C ALA A 87 -9.58 4.82 -15.37
N ASN A 88 -9.72 4.56 -14.06
CA ASN A 88 -11.00 4.51 -13.36
C ASN A 88 -11.15 5.59 -12.28
N GLU A 89 -10.41 6.70 -12.36
CA GLU A 89 -10.43 7.78 -11.36
C GLU A 89 -11.85 8.27 -11.04
N SER A 90 -12.69 8.45 -12.05
CA SER A 90 -14.08 8.90 -11.84
C SER A 90 -14.92 7.91 -11.03
N LEU A 91 -14.66 6.60 -11.17
CA LEU A 91 -15.34 5.58 -10.39
C LEU A 91 -14.91 5.67 -8.93
N PHE A 92 -13.61 5.74 -8.68
CA PHE A 92 -13.06 5.87 -7.33
C PHE A 92 -13.54 7.15 -6.63
N ALA A 93 -13.60 8.28 -7.33
CA ALA A 93 -14.13 9.53 -6.79
C ALA A 93 -15.59 9.39 -6.31
N ARG A 94 -16.45 8.72 -7.10
CA ARG A 94 -17.85 8.48 -6.71
C ARG A 94 -17.98 7.51 -5.53
N VAL A 95 -17.12 6.49 -5.49
CA VAL A 95 -17.04 5.57 -4.35
C VAL A 95 -16.65 6.34 -3.10
N GLU A 96 -15.60 7.17 -3.17
CA GLU A 96 -15.12 7.99 -2.06
C GLU A 96 -16.20 8.95 -1.55
N GLU A 97 -16.86 9.68 -2.46
CA GLU A 97 -17.98 10.57 -2.13
C GLU A 97 -19.08 9.82 -1.36
N THR A 98 -19.51 8.67 -1.88
CA THR A 98 -20.56 7.86 -1.25
C THR A 98 -20.12 7.34 0.12
N THR A 99 -18.89 6.86 0.25
CA THR A 99 -18.37 6.37 1.54
C THR A 99 -18.26 7.48 2.58
N THR A 100 -17.94 8.70 2.16
CA THR A 100 -17.92 9.88 3.03
C THR A 100 -19.32 10.22 3.54
N GLN A 101 -20.32 10.19 2.66
CA GLN A 101 -21.71 10.40 3.05
C GLN A 101 -22.18 9.33 4.05
N ILE A 102 -21.84 8.06 3.82
CA ILE A 102 -22.16 6.97 4.76
C ILE A 102 -21.52 7.20 6.12
N ALA A 103 -20.25 7.64 6.16
CA ALA A 103 -19.57 7.95 7.42
C ALA A 103 -20.25 9.10 8.17
N ALA A 104 -20.64 10.17 7.46
CA ALA A 104 -21.36 11.31 8.03
C ALA A 104 -22.74 10.91 8.58
N LEU A 105 -23.50 10.09 7.84
CA LEU A 105 -24.80 9.57 8.29
C LEU A 105 -24.67 8.67 9.51
N LYS A 106 -23.63 7.82 9.56
CA LYS A 106 -23.33 7.00 10.74
C LYS A 106 -23.02 7.88 11.95
N ALA A 107 -22.23 8.94 11.78
CA ALA A 107 -21.91 9.88 12.85
C ALA A 107 -23.18 10.58 13.39
N GLN A 108 -24.04 11.10 12.50
CA GLN A 108 -25.32 11.72 12.88
C GLN A 108 -26.24 10.75 13.64
N LEU A 109 -26.31 9.48 13.22
CA LEU A 109 -27.08 8.47 13.93
C LEU A 109 -26.55 8.26 15.36
N HIS A 110 -25.23 8.14 15.51
CA HIS A 110 -24.61 7.98 16.83
C HIS A 110 -24.86 9.18 17.75
N GLU A 111 -24.86 10.40 17.21
CA GLU A 111 -25.19 11.62 17.93
C GLU A 111 -26.64 11.61 18.42
N LEU A 112 -27.62 11.36 17.54
CA LEU A 112 -29.04 11.29 17.90
C LEU A 112 -29.33 10.25 19.00
N VAL A 113 -28.67 9.09 18.96
CA VAL A 113 -28.80 8.05 19.98
C VAL A 113 -28.11 8.46 21.30
N GLY A 114 -26.99 9.17 21.22
CA GLY A 114 -26.30 9.73 22.40
C GLY A 114 -27.13 10.80 23.11
N GLU A 115 -27.71 11.73 22.36
CA GLU A 115 -28.57 12.80 22.88
C GLU A 115 -29.86 12.26 23.52
N SER A 116 -30.44 11.21 22.95
CA SER A 116 -31.65 10.57 23.50
C SER A 116 -31.38 9.76 24.79
N LYS A 117 -30.12 9.41 25.09
CA LYS A 117 -29.74 8.89 26.43
C LYS A 117 -29.49 10.00 27.46
N GLY A 118 -29.05 11.19 27.05
CA GLY A 118 -28.77 12.32 27.95
C GLY A 118 -30.00 13.04 28.52
N LYS A 119 -31.19 12.85 27.95
CA LYS A 119 -32.41 13.60 28.33
C LYS A 119 -33.26 12.97 29.45
N LYS A 120 -32.85 11.83 30.03
CA LYS A 120 -33.61 11.16 31.11
C LYS A 120 -33.19 11.52 32.55
N GLU A 121 -32.13 12.29 32.77
CA GLU A 121 -31.60 12.55 34.13
C GLU A 121 -31.95 13.94 34.73
N SER A 122 -32.59 14.86 34.00
CA SER A 122 -32.78 16.25 34.45
C SER A 122 -34.20 16.63 34.91
N SER A 123 -35.11 15.67 35.14
CA SER A 123 -36.51 15.99 35.54
C SER A 123 -36.96 15.44 36.91
N GLN A 124 -36.07 14.91 37.73
CA GLN A 124 -36.41 14.51 39.11
C GLN A 124 -35.37 15.00 40.11
N THR A 125 -35.39 16.29 40.45
CA THR A 125 -35.04 16.82 41.78
C THR A 125 -35.54 18.26 41.87
N SER A 126 -36.82 18.44 42.17
CA SER A 126 -37.38 19.67 42.73
C SER A 126 -38.77 19.35 43.25
N LEU A 127 -38.85 18.96 44.52
CA LEU A 127 -39.89 19.23 45.52
C LEU A 127 -39.58 18.45 46.80
#